data_AF-A0A328PYQ5-F1
#
_entry.id   AF-A0A328PYQ5-F1
#
_cell.length_a   1.000
_cell.length_b   1.000
_cell.length_c   1.000
_cell.angle_alpha   90.00
_cell.angle_beta   90.00
_cell.angle_gamma   90.00
#
_symmetry.space_group_name_H-M   'P 1'
#
loop_
_entity.id
_entity.type
_entity.pdbx_description
1 polymer ?
#
loop_
_entity_poly.entity_id
_entity_poly.type
_entity_poly.pdbx_seq_one_letter_code
_entity_poly.pdbx_strand_id
1 'polypeptide(L)' 'MIFTLTPNPCLDRYIYLDELKPNDTTRVNKTKDYRAGKGIDVFRAIKELDGSSVAISFLG' A
#
# COMPACT_ATOMS: atom_id res chain seq x y z
N MET A 1 19.40 -12.26 -7.54
CA MET A 1 17.96 -12.53 -7.28
C MET A 1 17.59 -11.81 -5.99
N ILE A 2 16.65 -10.87 -6.04
CA ILE A 2 16.30 -10.02 -4.89
C ILE A 2 15.01 -10.56 -4.25
N PHE A 3 15.01 -10.68 -2.92
CA PHE A 3 13.84 -11.06 -2.15
C PHE A 3 13.45 -9.92 -1.22
N THR A 4 12.15 -9.68 -1.07
CA THR A 4 11.62 -8.77 -0.05
C THR A 4 10.72 -9.56 0.91
N LEU A 5 10.84 -9.29 2.20
CA LEU A 5 10.03 -9.93 3.25
C LEU A 5 9.14 -8.89 3.91
N THR A 6 7.84 -9.15 3.97
CA THR A 6 6.88 -8.32 4.71
C THR A 6 6.09 -9.21 5.67
N PRO A 7 6.49 -9.32 6.95
CA PRO A 7 5.81 -10.19 7.90
C PRO A 7 4.38 -9.74 8.24
N ASN A 8 4.11 -8.44 8.12
CA ASN A 8 2.80 -7.83 8.35
C ASN A 8 2.42 -6.98 7.14
N PRO A 9 1.92 -7.57 6.04
CA PRO A 9 1.45 -6.81 4.89
C PRO A 9 0.17 -6.06 5.24
N CYS A 10 -0.13 -5.01 4.49
CA CYS A 10 -1.36 -4.26 4.68
C CYS A 10 -2.03 -3.95 3.34
N LEU A 11 -3.35 -3.84 3.38
CA LEU A 11 -4.13 -3.20 2.33
C LEU A 11 -4.40 -1.77 2.77
N ASP A 12 -3.51 -0.87 2.40
CA ASP A 12 -3.69 0.55 2.67
C ASP A 12 -4.92 1.06 1.92
N ARG A 13 -5.74 1.86 2.58
CA ARG A 13 -6.89 2.51 1.97
C ARG A 13 -6.66 4.00 1.91
N TYR A 14 -6.47 4.51 0.70
CA TYR A 14 -6.50 5.95 0.47
C TYR A 14 -7.94 6.42 0.42
N ILE A 15 -8.22 7.46 1.19
CA ILE A 15 -9.51 8.13 1.27
C ILE A 15 -9.31 9.53 0.73
N TYR A 16 -10.05 9.89 -0.30
CA TYR A 16 -10.02 11.20 -0.92
C TYR A 16 -11.28 11.97 -0.51
N LEU A 17 -11.05 13.18 0.00
CA LEU A 17 -12.07 14.10 0.50
C LEU A 17 -11.60 15.53 0.20
N ASP A 18 -12.54 16.45 0.04
CA ASP A 18 -12.22 17.85 -0.26
C ASP A 18 -11.72 18.59 0.99
N GLU A 19 -12.30 18.30 2.16
CA GLU A 19 -11.96 18.95 3.42
C GLU A 19 -12.13 18.00 4.62
N LEU A 20 -11.16 18.03 5.55
CA LEU A 20 -11.22 17.29 6.80
C LEU A 20 -11.65 18.24 7.94
N LYS A 21 -12.89 18.09 8.40
CA LYS A 21 -13.47 18.92 9.48
C LYS A 21 -13.51 18.16 10.81
N PRO A 22 -12.89 18.69 11.88
CA PRO A 22 -13.01 18.12 13.22
C PRO A 22 -14.46 18.12 13.70
N ASN A 23 -14.85 17.05 14.40
CA ASN A 23 -16.19 16.88 14.98
C ASN A 23 -17.36 16.91 13.97
N ASP A 24 -17.10 16.58 12.71
CA ASP A 24 -18.12 16.49 11.65
C ASP A 24 -18.11 15.10 10.97
N THR A 25 -19.18 14.79 10.24
CA THR A 25 -19.29 13.56 9.44
C THR A 25 -18.48 13.70 8.17
N THR A 26 -17.45 12.85 8.01
CA THR A 26 -16.66 12.80 6.78
C THR A 26 -17.41 12.06 5.67
N ARG A 27 -17.66 12.74 4.54
CA ARG A 27 -18.13 12.10 3.30
C ARG A 27 -16.96 11.88 2.36
N VAL A 28 -16.77 10.62 1.98
CA VAL A 28 -15.65 10.21 1.13
C VAL A 28 -16.06 10.30 -0.33
N ASN A 29 -15.29 11.04 -1.13
CA ASN A 29 -15.53 11.20 -2.57
C ASN A 29 -15.04 9.97 -3.34
N LYS A 30 -13.91 9.40 -2.90
CA LYS A 30 -13.30 8.23 -3.53
C LYS A 30 -12.47 7.44 -2.53
N THR A 31 -12.48 6.13 -2.67
CA THR A 31 -11.54 5.22 -2.00
C THR A 31 -10.64 4.54 -3.03
N LYS A 32 -9.40 4.24 -2.63
CA LYS A 32 -8.48 3.43 -3.43
C LYS A 32 -7.68 2.52 -2.51
N ASP A 33 -7.84 1.23 -2.71
CA ASP A 33 -7.04 0.23 -2.00
C ASP A 33 -5.65 0.09 -2.67
N TYR A 34 -4.63 -0.08 -1.85
CA TYR A 34 -3.23 -0.16 -2.24
C TYR A 34 -2.54 -1.27 -1.45
N ARG A 35 -1.85 -2.16 -2.17
CA ARG A 35 -1.08 -3.25 -1.56
C ARG A 35 0.21 -2.67 -1.01
N ALA A 36 0.31 -2.61 0.32
CA ALA A 36 1.36 -1.94 1.05
C ALA A 36 2.10 -2.90 2.00
N GLY A 37 3.13 -2.34 2.61
CA GLY A 37 4.04 -3.02 3.51
C GLY A 37 5.45 -2.86 2.97
N LYS A 38 6.39 -2.54 3.85
CA LYS A 38 7.72 -2.05 3.43
C LYS A 38 8.41 -2.91 2.36
N GLY A 39 8.40 -4.23 2.52
CA GLY A 39 8.98 -5.13 1.52
C GLY A 39 8.18 -5.22 0.22
N ILE A 40 6.85 -5.12 0.28
CA ILE A 40 5.96 -5.04 -0.88
C ILE A 40 6.23 -3.73 -1.64
N ASP A 41 6.42 -2.61 -0.95
CA ASP A 41 6.74 -1.31 -1.57
C ASP A 41 8.11 -1.34 -2.26
N VAL A 42 9.13 -1.94 -1.63
CA VAL A 42 10.45 -2.15 -2.26
C VAL A 42 10.33 -3.04 -3.49
N PHE A 43 9.58 -4.15 -3.43
CA PHE A 43 9.35 -5.04 -4.58
C PHE A 43 8.73 -4.28 -5.76
N ARG A 44 7.79 -3.37 -5.47
CA ARG A 44 7.15 -2.53 -6.49
C ARG A 44 8.10 -1.49 -7.06
N ALA A 45 8.90 -0.83 -6.23
CA ALA A 45 9.89 0.14 -6.68
C ALA A 45 10.94 -0.52 -7.59
N ILE A 46 11.40 -1.73 -7.25
CA ILE A 46 12.31 -2.51 -8.11
C ILE A 46 11.66 -2.80 -9.46
N LYS A 47 10.39 -3.20 -9.46
CA LYS A 47 9.64 -3.48 -10.70
C LYS A 47 9.48 -2.23 -11.58
N GLU A 48 9.24 -1.06 -10.98
CA GLU A 48 9.12 0.21 -11.71
C GLU A 48 10.45 0.64 -12.37
N LEU A 49 11.58 0.19 -11.82
CA LEU A 49 12.92 0.40 -12.36
C LEU A 49 13.35 -0.72 -13.32
N ASP A 50 12.40 -1.44 -13.91
CA ASP A 50 12.63 -2.60 -14.80
C ASP A 50 13.45 -3.75 -14.18
N GLY A 51 13.52 -3.80 -12.84
CA GLY A 51 14.19 -4.85 -12.09
C GLY A 51 13.31 -6.06 -11.79
N SER A 52 13.93 -7.14 -11.29
CA SER A 52 13.24 -8.38 -10.91
C SER A 52 13.48 -8.72 -9.43
N SER A 53 12.40 -9.01 -8.73
CA SER A 53 12.40 -9.41 -7.31
C SER A 53 11.22 -10.33 -6.98
N VAL A 54 11.27 -11.00 -5.83
CA VAL A 54 10.19 -11.86 -5.31
C VAL A 54 9.76 -11.36 -3.94
N ALA A 55 8.47 -11.08 -3.77
CA ALA A 55 7.89 -10.68 -2.48
C ALA A 55 7.40 -11.89 -1.69
N ILE A 56 7.79 -11.97 -0.42
CA ILE A 56 7.41 -13.01 0.54
C ILE A 56 6.64 -12.34 1.68
N SER A 57 5.46 -12.87 2.00
CA SER A 57 4.60 -12.31 3.03
C SER A 57 3.57 -13.33 3.53
N PHE A 58 3.09 -13.15 4.76
CA PHE A 58 1.95 -13.89 5.30
C PHE A 58 0.66 -13.18 4.92
N LEU A 59 -0.27 -13.87 4.25
CA LEU A 59 -1.57 -13.33 3.87
C LEU A 59 -2.69 -14.05 4.66
N GLY A 60 -3.77 -13.33 4.96
CA GLY A 60 -4.96 -13.81 5.66
C GLY A 60 -6.16 -12.95 5.37
#